data_AF-A0AAE7J407-F1
#
_entry.id   AF-A0AAE7J407-F1
#
_cell.length_a   1.000
_cell.length_b   1.000
_cell.length_c   1.000
_cell.angle_alpha   90.00
_cell.angle_beta   90.00
_cell.angle_gamma   90.00
#
_symmetry.space_group_name_H-M   'P 1'
#
loop_
_entity.id
_entity.type
_entity.pdbx_description
1 polymer ?
#
loop_
_entity_poly.entity_id
_entity_poly.type
_entity_poly.pdbx_seq_one_letter_code
_entity_poly.pdbx_strand_id
1 'polypeptide(L)'
;MAVISLKLSDELDQLLSEQAQRTHLSKSELMRRALQAYLRVANGSASDSEPSAGDLLADLIGCCADAPPDLSTNPVHLAGFGER
;
A
#
# COMPACT_ATOMS: atom_id res chain seq x y z
N MET A 1 12.42 -7.80 -20.22
CA MET A 1 11.04 -7.42 -20.61
C MET A 1 10.51 -8.47 -21.56
N ALA A 2 9.37 -9.07 -21.25
CA ALA A 2 8.65 -9.96 -22.15
C ALA A 2 7.42 -9.23 -22.70
N VAL A 3 7.09 -9.46 -23.97
CA VAL A 3 5.89 -8.89 -24.62
C VAL A 3 4.78 -9.95 -24.59
N ILE A 4 3.60 -9.56 -24.14
CA ILE A 4 2.41 -10.40 -24.12
C ILE A 4 1.39 -9.76 -25.06
N SER A 5 0.88 -10.54 -26.01
CA SER A 5 -0.25 -10.15 -26.85
C SER A 5 -1.51 -10.83 -26.34
N LEU A 6 -2.51 -10.03 -25.99
CA LEU A 6 -3.79 -10.49 -25.46
C LEU A 6 -4.90 -9.99 -26.39
N LYS A 7 -5.84 -10.87 -26.75
CA LYS A 7 -7.06 -10.46 -27.45
C LYS A 7 -8.04 -9.88 -26.42
N LEU A 8 -8.54 -8.69 -26.71
CA LEU A 8 -9.55 -7.99 -25.92
C LEU A 8 -10.84 -7.89 -26.75
N SER A 9 -12.00 -7.92 -26.09
CA SER A 9 -13.22 -7.43 -26.74
C SER A 9 -13.15 -5.91 -26.89
N ASP A 10 -13.86 -5.37 -27.86
CA ASP A 10 -13.89 -3.92 -28.13
C ASP A 10 -14.39 -3.15 -26.89
N GLU A 11 -15.41 -3.68 -26.21
CA GLU A 11 -15.94 -3.12 -24.96
C GLU A 11 -14.87 -3.02 -23.86
N LEU A 12 -14.05 -4.08 -23.71
CA LEU A 12 -13.01 -4.11 -22.68
C LEU A 12 -11.85 -3.17 -23.01
N ASP A 13 -11.48 -3.05 -24.28
CA ASP A 13 -10.45 -2.09 -24.71
C ASP A 13 -10.91 -0.64 -24.52
N GLN A 14 -12.20 -0.36 -24.75
CA GLN A 14 -12.77 0.96 -24.49
C GLN A 14 -12.71 1.29 -22.99
N LEU A 15 -13.18 0.39 -22.12
CA LEU A 15 -13.10 0.58 -20.67
C LEU A 15 -11.66 0.78 -20.18
N LEU A 16 -10.71 0.01 -20.72
CA LEU A 16 -9.28 0.19 -20.43
C LEU A 16 -8.76 1.56 -20.86
N SER A 17 -9.19 2.05 -22.03
CA SER A 17 -8.82 3.37 -22.54
C SER A 17 -9.33 4.49 -21.64
N GLU A 18 -10.59 4.43 -21.24
CA GLU A 18 -11.22 5.42 -20.36
C GLU A 18 -10.54 5.45 -18.99
N GLN A 19 -10.23 4.28 -18.41
CA GLN A 19 -9.54 4.21 -17.12
C GLN A 19 -8.10 4.69 -17.21
N ALA A 20 -7.39 4.39 -18.30
CA ALA A 20 -6.04 4.90 -18.55
C ALA A 20 -6.03 6.43 -18.61
N GLN A 21 -7.00 7.05 -19.28
CA GLN A 21 -7.15 8.51 -19.32
C GLN A 21 -7.44 9.10 -17.94
N ARG A 22 -8.41 8.53 -17.21
CA ARG A 22 -8.79 9.01 -15.87
C ARG A 22 -7.65 8.93 -14.86
N THR A 23 -6.79 7.93 -14.98
CA THR A 23 -5.65 7.71 -14.07
C THR A 23 -4.35 8.35 -14.56
N HIS A 24 -4.35 8.97 -15.75
CA HIS A 24 -3.15 9.47 -16.44
C HIS A 24 -2.04 8.42 -16.59
N LEU A 25 -2.42 7.16 -16.80
CA LEU A 25 -1.50 6.05 -17.02
C LEU A 25 -1.59 5.55 -18.46
N SER A 26 -0.51 4.93 -18.96
CA SER A 26 -0.60 4.18 -20.22
C SER A 26 -1.39 2.87 -20.02
N LYS A 27 -2.04 2.36 -21.07
CA LYS A 27 -2.74 1.06 -21.04
C LYS A 27 -1.83 -0.06 -20.53
N SER A 28 -0.58 -0.10 -20.99
CA SER A 28 0.41 -1.10 -20.56
C SER A 28 0.75 -0.99 -19.08
N GLU A 29 0.85 0.23 -18.55
CA GLU A 29 1.11 0.45 -17.12
C GLU A 29 -0.08 0.03 -16.26
N LEU A 30 -1.29 0.41 -16.65
CA LEU A 30 -2.52 0.00 -15.98
C LEU A 30 -2.65 -1.53 -15.97
N MET A 31 -2.44 -2.19 -17.11
CA MET A 31 -2.48 -3.65 -17.22
C MET A 31 -1.42 -4.34 -16.34
N ARG A 32 -0.19 -3.80 -16.28
CA ARG A 32 0.85 -4.35 -15.39
C ARG A 32 0.44 -4.25 -13.92
N ARG A 33 -0.12 -3.12 -13.49
CA ARG A 33 -0.60 -2.94 -12.11
C ARG A 33 -1.76 -3.88 -11.78
N ALA A 34 -2.72 -4.01 -12.68
CA ALA A 34 -3.84 -4.93 -12.53
C ALA A 34 -3.36 -6.38 -12.41
N LEU A 35 -2.42 -6.80 -13.26
CA LEU A 35 -1.85 -8.15 -13.23
C LEU A 35 -1.07 -8.40 -11.92
N GLN A 36 -0.29 -7.43 -11.44
CA GLN A 36 0.40 -7.54 -10.16
C GLN A 36 -0.57 -7.67 -9.00
N ALA A 37 -1.62 -6.83 -8.95
CA ALA A 37 -2.65 -6.89 -7.92
C ALA A 37 -3.37 -8.24 -7.94
N TYR A 38 -3.77 -8.71 -9.12
CA TYR A 38 -4.42 -10.00 -9.30
C TYR A 38 -3.55 -11.16 -8.81
N LEU A 39 -2.26 -11.17 -9.17
CA LEU A 39 -1.34 -12.23 -8.76
C LEU A 39 -1.02 -12.19 -7.26
N ARG A 40 -0.97 -11.02 -6.61
CA ARG A 40 -0.82 -10.92 -5.15
C ARG A 40 -2.01 -11.56 -4.43
N VAL A 41 -3.23 -11.27 -4.89
CA VAL A 41 -4.46 -11.87 -4.33
C VAL A 41 -4.50 -13.37 -4.60
N ALA A 42 -4.20 -13.80 -5.83
CA ALA A 42 -4.28 -15.20 -6.25
C ALA A 42 -3.23 -16.10 -5.58
N ASN A 43 -2.03 -15.56 -5.28
CA ASN A 43 -0.98 -16.32 -4.61
C ASN A 43 -1.20 -16.45 -3.10
N GLY A 44 -2.32 -15.96 -2.56
CA GLY A 44 -2.64 -16.08 -1.14
C GLY A 44 -1.53 -15.50 -0.27
N SER A 45 -0.96 -14.36 -0.68
CA SER A 45 0.04 -13.62 0.10
C SER A 45 -0.59 -13.01 1.34
N ALA A 46 -1.11 -13.85 2.23
CA ALA A 46 -1.35 -13.57 3.63
C ALA A 46 -0.04 -13.38 4.42
N SER A 47 1.09 -13.19 3.73
CA SER A 47 2.38 -12.80 4.32
C SER A 47 2.66 -11.29 4.18
N ASP A 48 1.85 -10.54 3.44
CA ASP A 48 1.82 -9.08 3.57
C ASP A 48 0.65 -8.76 4.51
N SER A 49 0.85 -8.95 5.82
CA SER A 49 0.15 -8.07 6.76
C SER A 49 0.36 -6.66 6.23
N GLU A 50 -0.72 -5.89 6.04
CA GLU A 50 -0.54 -4.47 5.79
C GLU A 50 0.49 -3.94 6.78
N PRO A 51 1.54 -3.25 6.31
CA PRO A 51 2.61 -2.82 7.19
C PRO A 51 1.95 -2.03 8.33
N SER A 52 2.21 -2.48 9.56
CA SER A 52 1.66 -1.80 10.71
C SER A 52 2.14 -0.34 10.71
N ALA A 53 1.45 0.54 11.43
CA ALA A 53 1.91 1.92 11.57
C ALA A 53 3.38 2.00 12.06
N GLY A 54 3.85 0.99 12.81
CA GLY A 54 5.25 0.87 13.22
C GLY A 54 6.20 0.52 12.06
N ASP A 55 5.80 -0.40 11.18
CA ASP A 55 6.60 -0.79 10.02
C ASP A 55 6.77 0.38 9.03
N LEU A 56 5.73 1.20 8.88
CA LEU A 56 5.75 2.39 8.03
C LEU A 56 6.60 3.55 8.60
N LEU A 57 6.83 3.56 9.91
CA LEU A 57 7.57 4.62 10.61
C LEU A 57 8.91 4.10 11.17
N ALA A 58 9.41 2.99 10.63
CA ALA A 58 10.61 2.32 11.13
C ALA A 58 11.86 3.22 11.11
N ASP A 59 11.92 4.16 10.18
CA ASP A 59 12.97 5.19 10.06
C ASP A 59 12.90 6.27 11.15
N LEU A 60 11.75 6.43 11.79
CA LEU A 60 11.52 7.36 12.89
C LEU A 60 11.67 6.70 14.26
N ILE A 61 11.78 5.37 14.33
CA ILE A 61 12.01 4.66 15.59
C ILE A 61 13.40 5.05 16.13
N GLY A 62 13.43 5.64 17.33
CA GLY A 62 14.67 6.07 17.98
C GLY A 62 15.18 7.46 17.58
N CYS A 63 14.40 8.25 16.83
CA CYS A 63 14.78 9.64 16.50
C CYS A 63 14.76 10.59 17.71
N CYS A 64 14.09 10.23 18.80
CA CYS A 64 14.07 11.01 20.04
C CYS A 64 15.10 10.49 21.04
N ALA A 65 16.17 11.27 21.28
CA ALA A 65 17.29 10.88 22.14
C ALA A 65 16.99 10.97 23.65
N ASP A 66 16.02 11.78 24.07
CA ASP A 66 15.67 12.02 25.48
C ASP A 66 14.21 11.63 25.81
N ALA A 67 13.66 10.65 25.09
CA ALA A 67 12.32 10.13 25.37
C ALA A 67 12.37 8.92 26.32
N PRO A 68 11.33 8.73 27.17
CA PRO A 68 11.18 7.49 27.92
C PRO A 68 11.20 6.28 26.98
N PRO A 69 11.80 5.15 27.38
CA PRO A 69 11.97 3.99 26.51
C PRO A 69 10.64 3.37 26.05
N ASP A 70 9.53 3.67 26.72
CA ASP A 70 8.22 3.14 26.41
C ASP A 70 7.09 4.08 26.86
N LEU A 71 6.40 4.69 25.91
CA LEU A 71 5.22 5.52 26.16
C LEU A 71 3.91 4.74 26.06
N SER A 72 3.90 3.58 25.40
CA SER A 72 2.69 2.81 25.08
C SER A 72 2.32 1.78 26.14
N THR A 73 3.31 1.23 26.85
CA THR A 73 3.10 0.09 27.77
C THR A 73 3.15 0.53 29.24
N ASN A 74 3.66 1.73 29.53
CA ASN A 74 3.66 2.28 30.89
C ASN A 74 2.58 3.38 31.04
N PRO A 75 1.40 3.05 31.59
CA PRO A 75 0.27 3.98 31.69
C PRO A 75 0.56 5.21 32.59
N VAL A 76 1.63 5.18 33.40
CA VAL A 76 2.07 6.34 34.19
C VAL A 76 2.46 7.51 33.29
N HIS A 77 3.01 7.26 32.10
CA HIS A 77 3.38 8.31 31.15
C HIS A 77 2.18 8.94 30.42
N LEU A 78 1.00 8.33 30.51
CA LEU A 78 -0.25 8.85 29.96
C LEU A 78 -1.12 9.56 31.03
N ALA A 79 -0.64 9.66 32.27
CA ALA A 79 -1.36 10.35 33.33
C ALA A 79 -1.56 11.83 32.99
N GLY A 80 -2.81 12.29 33.03
CA GLY A 80 -3.21 13.67 32.67
C GLY A 80 -3.35 13.94 31.18
N PHE A 81 -3.12 12.95 30.30
CA PHE A 81 -3.33 13.10 28.86
C PHE A 81 -4.83 13.16 28.55
N GLY A 82 -5.33 14.33 28.12
CA GLY A 82 -6.73 14.55 27.75
C GLY A 82 -7.61 15.13 28.86
N GLU A 83 -7.05 15.46 30.02
CA GLU A 83 -7.76 16.26 31.03
C GLU A 83 -7.80 17.74 30.57
N ARG A 84 -8.99 18.36 30.70
CA ARG A 84 -9.28 19.72 30.23
C ARG A 84 -9.32 20.72 31.36
#